data_AF-A0A0F9H1A8-F1
#
_entry.id   AF-A0A0F9H1A8-F1
#
_cell.length_a   1.000
_cell.length_b   1.000
_cell.length_c   1.000
_cell.angle_alpha   90.00
_cell.angle_beta   90.00
_cell.angle_gamma   90.00
#
_symmetry.space_group_name_H-M   'P 1'
#
loop_
_entity.id
_entity.type
_entity.pdbx_description
1 polymer ?
#
loop_
_entity_poly.entity_id
_entity_poly.type
_entity_poly.pdbx_seq_one_letter_code
_entity_poly.pdbx_strand_id
1 'polypeptide(L)'
;MLVFVLNKQKKPLMPCSPAKARRLLKKDLAKVISKKPFTIKLLFGTSGHKQEVIAGMDTGSKIIGTAAIANGKVLYQAQTKLRGEEIKKKMDQRRMYRRSRRGRKLRYRKPRFLNRRASRAINRLAPSVKHKVLSHLREKKFIESILPVSMWIVETASFDIHKITNPKGVSKALGKSQSYQKGRMLDFYNVKQYVLNRDKYQCQMCKKKKDLKLHVHHIKFRSNSGSNSPDNLVTLCETCHDKLHKLKKEEAEKSSKKLQKSAQKQTKHATEVSILRSQLCKHFGNIESSQAFEETFGYITKFNRENKNLPKAHHIDAICIATWEKELRCIIKIILQIFFLEDVFQRAIINKEEVFVRN
;
A
#
# COMPACT_ATOMS: atom_id res chain seq x y z
N MET A 1 13.60 -21.44 -1.98
CA MET A 1 12.39 -21.71 -1.17
C MET A 1 12.80 -21.79 0.30
N LEU A 2 12.13 -21.05 1.18
CA LEU A 2 12.35 -21.08 2.62
C LEU A 2 11.25 -21.93 3.29
N VAL A 3 11.56 -22.52 4.44
CA VAL A 3 10.58 -23.25 5.27
C VAL A 3 10.36 -22.48 6.56
N PHE A 4 9.11 -22.10 6.82
CA PHE A 4 8.74 -21.39 8.04
C PHE A 4 8.72 -22.35 9.24
N VAL A 5 9.15 -21.86 10.40
CA VAL A 5 9.36 -22.70 11.57
C VAL A 5 8.62 -22.11 12.77
N LEU A 6 7.83 -22.93 13.44
CA LEU A 6 7.19 -22.62 14.70
C LEU A 6 7.84 -23.41 15.82
N ASN A 7 7.95 -22.82 17.00
CA ASN A 7 8.39 -23.53 18.20
C ASN A 7 7.30 -24.47 18.74
N LYS A 8 7.61 -25.20 19.82
CA LYS A 8 6.66 -26.12 20.49
C LYS A 8 5.37 -25.41 20.94
N GLN A 9 5.43 -24.13 21.27
CA GLN A 9 4.30 -23.28 21.67
C GLN A 9 3.60 -22.55 20.50
N LYS A 10 3.89 -22.92 19.24
CA LYS A 10 3.35 -22.29 18.02
C LYS A 10 3.75 -20.81 17.82
N LYS A 11 4.77 -20.32 18.52
CA LYS A 11 5.36 -18.99 18.26
C LYS A 11 6.34 -19.08 17.07
N PRO A 12 6.36 -18.09 16.18
CA PRO A 12 7.24 -18.12 15.00
C PRO A 12 8.71 -17.97 15.38
N LEU A 13 9.56 -18.69 14.65
CA LEU A 13 11.01 -18.62 14.66
C LEU A 13 11.52 -18.19 13.27
N MET A 14 12.83 -17.97 13.16
CA MET A 14 13.44 -17.72 11.86
C MET A 14 13.24 -18.90 10.91
N PRO A 15 12.94 -18.65 9.62
CA PRO A 15 12.79 -19.72 8.64
C PRO A 15 14.13 -20.43 8.42
N CYS A 16 14.05 -21.68 7.97
CA CYS A 16 15.23 -22.50 7.68
C CYS A 16 15.27 -22.97 6.22
N SER A 17 16.41 -23.56 5.83
CA SER A 17 16.56 -24.16 4.51
C SER A 17 15.72 -25.44 4.39
N PRO A 18 15.25 -25.79 3.17
CA PRO A 18 14.51 -27.03 2.93
C PRO A 18 15.29 -28.29 3.32
N ALA A 19 16.62 -28.27 3.19
CA ALA A 19 17.48 -29.36 3.62
C ALA A 19 17.41 -29.59 5.14
N LYS A 20 17.47 -28.51 5.94
CA LYS A 20 17.32 -28.59 7.40
C LYS A 20 15.92 -29.06 7.79
N ALA A 21 14.89 -28.51 7.16
CA ALA A 21 13.50 -28.93 7.41
C ALA A 21 13.29 -30.43 7.13
N ARG A 22 13.81 -30.94 6.00
CA ARG A 22 13.73 -32.36 5.66
C ARG A 22 14.42 -33.26 6.69
N ARG A 23 15.61 -32.87 7.16
CA ARG A 23 16.32 -33.60 8.22
C ARG A 23 15.54 -33.64 9.53
N LEU A 24 14.89 -32.53 9.90
CA LEU A 24 14.06 -32.47 11.11
C LEU A 24 12.83 -33.37 11.00
N LEU A 25 12.17 -33.38 9.83
CA LEU A 25 11.02 -34.25 9.57
C LEU A 25 11.41 -35.73 9.53
N LYS A 26 12.53 -36.10 8.91
CA LYS A 26 13.03 -37.49 8.88
C LYS A 26 13.40 -38.06 10.25
N LYS A 27 13.75 -37.19 11.19
CA LYS A 27 14.12 -37.56 12.57
C LYS A 27 12.94 -37.44 13.55
N ASP A 28 11.73 -37.20 13.05
CA ASP A 28 10.52 -36.96 13.86
C ASP A 28 10.67 -35.83 14.92
N LEU A 29 11.57 -34.88 14.67
CA LEU A 29 11.80 -33.72 15.56
C LEU A 29 10.86 -32.54 15.24
N ALA A 30 10.14 -32.61 14.12
CA ALA A 30 9.20 -31.60 13.69
C ALA A 30 7.99 -32.24 12.99
N LYS A 31 6.88 -31.52 12.95
CA LYS A 31 5.68 -31.91 12.17
C LYS A 31 5.25 -30.82 11.22
N VAL A 32 4.67 -31.20 10.08
CA VAL A 32 4.12 -30.25 9.11
C VAL A 32 2.80 -29.68 9.66
N ILE A 33 2.66 -28.36 9.66
CA ILE A 33 1.43 -27.64 10.07
C ILE A 33 0.68 -27.09 8.87
N SER A 34 1.41 -26.53 7.89
CA SER A 34 0.83 -26.00 6.66
C SER A 34 1.70 -26.39 5.48
N LYS A 35 1.06 -26.64 4.34
CA LYS A 35 1.74 -26.85 3.06
C LYS A 35 1.96 -25.55 2.30
N LYS A 36 1.15 -24.51 2.56
CA LYS A 36 1.17 -23.23 1.84
C LYS A 36 0.98 -22.06 2.82
N PRO A 37 2.05 -21.29 3.09
CA PRO A 37 3.44 -21.64 2.82
C PRO A 37 3.84 -22.90 3.61
N PHE A 38 4.93 -23.56 3.20
CA PHE A 38 5.38 -24.77 3.88
C PHE A 38 5.93 -24.40 5.27
N THR A 39 5.22 -24.85 6.30
CA THR A 39 5.47 -24.49 7.70
C THR A 39 5.57 -25.74 8.55
N ILE A 40 6.65 -25.85 9.31
CA ILE A 40 6.88 -26.94 10.27
C ILE A 40 6.82 -26.41 11.70
N LYS A 41 6.42 -27.28 12.63
CA LYS A 41 6.44 -27.03 14.07
C LYS A 41 7.42 -27.98 14.72
N LEU A 42 8.35 -27.45 15.50
CA LEU A 42 9.29 -28.23 16.30
C LEU A 42 8.57 -28.91 17.48
N LEU A 43 8.97 -30.14 17.79
CA LEU A 43 8.43 -30.92 18.91
C LEU A 43 9.28 -30.78 20.20
N PHE A 44 10.50 -30.28 20.07
CA PHE A 44 11.44 -30.02 21.15
C PHE A 44 11.55 -28.52 21.49
N GLY A 45 12.11 -28.20 22.66
CA GLY A 45 12.34 -26.83 23.11
C GLY A 45 13.53 -26.17 22.42
N THR A 46 13.46 -24.86 22.19
CA THR A 46 14.58 -24.09 21.61
C THR A 46 14.81 -22.80 22.38
N SER A 47 16.05 -22.30 22.36
CA SER A 47 16.46 -21.03 22.99
C SER A 47 15.77 -19.80 22.39
N GLY A 48 15.13 -19.94 21.22
CA GLY A 48 14.23 -18.92 20.69
C GLY A 48 14.90 -17.65 20.16
N HIS A 49 16.22 -17.65 19.94
CA HIS A 49 16.94 -16.51 19.36
C HIS A 49 16.35 -16.15 18.00
N LYS A 50 16.02 -14.86 17.83
CA LYS A 50 15.42 -14.29 16.63
C LYS A 50 16.27 -13.14 16.14
N GLN A 51 16.28 -12.97 14.83
CA GLN A 51 16.84 -11.79 14.20
C GLN A 51 15.72 -10.78 13.99
N GLU A 52 16.09 -9.51 13.83
CA GLU A 52 15.14 -8.46 13.48
C GLU A 52 14.52 -8.74 12.10
N VAL A 53 13.19 -8.72 12.04
CA VAL A 53 12.43 -8.91 10.79
C VAL A 53 11.55 -7.68 10.58
N ILE A 54 11.85 -6.93 9.53
CA ILE A 54 11.10 -5.74 9.13
C ILE A 54 10.10 -6.17 8.05
N ALA A 55 8.82 -5.92 8.29
CA ALA A 55 7.75 -6.18 7.35
C ALA A 55 7.27 -4.88 6.69
N GLY A 56 7.12 -4.91 5.37
CA GLY A 56 6.63 -3.80 4.55
C GLY A 56 5.24 -4.11 4.02
N MET A 57 4.36 -3.12 4.00
CA MET A 57 3.03 -3.24 3.41
C MET A 57 2.70 -2.04 2.53
N ASP A 58 2.45 -2.32 1.25
CA ASP A 58 1.91 -1.35 0.29
C ASP A 58 0.37 -1.42 0.32
N THR A 59 -0.27 -0.32 0.73
CA THR A 59 -1.73 -0.24 0.91
C THR A 59 -2.45 0.21 -0.37
N GLY A 60 -2.35 -0.60 -1.41
CA GLY A 60 -3.06 -0.34 -2.65
C GLY A 60 -4.59 -0.47 -2.50
N SER A 61 -5.33 0.30 -3.31
CA SER A 61 -6.81 0.30 -3.27
C SER A 61 -7.45 -0.99 -3.80
N LYS A 62 -6.74 -1.73 -4.67
CA LYS A 62 -7.18 -2.98 -5.30
C LYS A 62 -6.30 -4.18 -4.96
N ILE A 63 -5.02 -3.96 -4.68
CA ILE A 63 -4.03 -5.00 -4.40
C ILE A 63 -3.24 -4.53 -3.18
N ILE A 64 -3.02 -5.43 -2.24
CA ILE A 64 -2.10 -5.22 -1.13
C ILE A 64 -0.79 -5.89 -1.50
N GLY A 65 0.32 -5.16 -1.38
CA GLY A 65 1.65 -5.74 -1.44
C GLY A 65 2.18 -5.97 -0.03
N THR A 66 2.76 -7.13 0.24
CA THR A 66 3.45 -7.39 1.51
C THR A 66 4.80 -8.03 1.27
N ALA A 67 5.76 -7.70 2.15
CA ALA A 67 7.08 -8.30 2.17
C ALA A 67 7.61 -8.36 3.60
N ALA A 68 8.48 -9.31 3.89
CA ALA A 68 9.22 -9.38 5.16
C ALA A 68 10.70 -9.67 4.89
N ILE A 69 11.58 -8.91 5.54
CA ILE A 69 13.01 -8.87 5.24
C ILE A 69 13.80 -9.01 6.52
N ALA A 70 14.86 -9.82 6.47
CA ALA A 70 15.85 -9.95 7.53
C ALA A 70 17.24 -10.08 6.91
N ASN A 71 18.25 -9.44 7.51
CA ASN A 71 19.65 -9.47 7.05
C ASN A 71 19.82 -9.22 5.53
N GLY A 72 19.06 -8.26 4.99
CA GLY A 72 19.10 -7.89 3.57
C GLY A 72 18.53 -8.94 2.61
N LYS A 73 17.84 -9.98 3.11
CA LYS A 73 17.18 -11.03 2.32
C LYS A 73 15.66 -10.99 2.50
N VAL A 74 14.95 -11.18 1.40
CA VAL A 74 13.48 -11.30 1.40
C VAL A 74 13.09 -12.69 1.90
N LEU A 75 12.42 -12.74 3.05
CA LEU A 75 11.92 -13.98 3.65
C LEU A 75 10.53 -14.35 3.14
N TYR A 76 9.71 -13.33 2.88
CA TYR A 76 8.33 -13.46 2.41
C TYR A 76 8.00 -12.31 1.48
N GLN A 77 7.20 -12.58 0.46
CA GLN A 77 6.58 -11.57 -0.39
C GLN A 77 5.24 -12.11 -0.90
N ALA A 78 4.22 -11.25 -0.99
CA ALA A 78 2.92 -11.62 -1.54
C ALA A 78 2.19 -10.42 -2.15
N GLN A 79 1.22 -10.73 -3.01
CA GLN A 79 0.23 -9.78 -3.48
C GLN A 79 -1.16 -10.34 -3.25
N THR A 80 -1.98 -9.59 -2.53
CA THR A 80 -3.34 -9.99 -2.18
C THR A 80 -4.33 -9.09 -2.91
N LYS A 81 -5.11 -9.67 -3.84
CA LYS A 81 -6.16 -8.95 -4.57
C LYS A 81 -7.37 -8.70 -3.66
N LEU A 82 -7.85 -7.46 -3.64
CA LEU A 82 -8.99 -7.03 -2.85
C LEU A 82 -10.30 -7.11 -3.63
N ARG A 83 -11.34 -7.60 -2.97
CA ARG A 83 -12.69 -7.75 -3.52
C ARG A 83 -13.58 -6.51 -3.34
N GLY A 84 -12.97 -5.34 -3.14
CA GLY A 84 -13.71 -4.10 -2.84
C GLY A 84 -14.70 -3.70 -3.94
N GLU A 85 -14.32 -3.90 -5.21
CA GLU A 85 -15.18 -3.61 -6.37
C GLU A 85 -16.36 -4.58 -6.46
N GLU A 86 -16.15 -5.88 -6.25
CA GLU A 86 -17.23 -6.88 -6.19
C GLU A 86 -18.22 -6.58 -5.07
N ILE A 87 -17.73 -6.21 -3.89
CA ILE A 87 -18.57 -5.86 -2.74
C ILE A 87 -19.42 -4.64 -3.09
N LYS A 88 -18.83 -3.62 -3.72
CA LYS A 88 -19.58 -2.45 -4.19
C LYS A 88 -20.67 -2.86 -5.18
N LYS A 89 -20.35 -3.67 -6.19
CA LYS A 89 -21.33 -4.18 -7.18
C LYS A 89 -22.48 -4.92 -6.50
N LYS A 90 -22.20 -5.84 -5.57
CA LYS A 90 -23.22 -6.58 -4.80
C LYS A 90 -24.09 -5.64 -3.95
N MET A 91 -23.49 -4.62 -3.33
CA MET A 91 -24.23 -3.62 -2.54
C MET A 91 -25.13 -2.74 -3.39
N ASP A 92 -24.69 -2.36 -4.58
CA ASP A 92 -25.47 -1.57 -5.54
C ASP A 92 -26.60 -2.40 -6.15
N GLN A 93 -26.36 -3.67 -6.48
CA GLN A 93 -27.40 -4.60 -6.91
C GLN A 93 -28.48 -4.79 -5.83
N ARG A 94 -28.07 -4.97 -4.57
CA ARG A 94 -29.02 -5.04 -3.43
C ARG A 94 -29.82 -3.76 -3.27
N ARG A 95 -29.21 -2.59 -3.49
CA ARG A 95 -29.89 -1.28 -3.47
C ARG A 95 -30.92 -1.18 -4.59
N MET A 96 -30.56 -1.61 -5.80
CA MET A 96 -31.42 -1.63 -6.98
C MET A 96 -32.66 -2.50 -6.75
N TYR A 97 -32.50 -3.74 -6.29
CA TYR A 97 -33.64 -4.62 -6.01
C TYR A 97 -34.58 -4.07 -4.94
N ARG A 98 -34.02 -3.44 -3.88
CA ARG A 98 -34.83 -2.76 -2.86
C ARG A 98 -35.62 -1.58 -3.42
N ARG A 99 -35.05 -0.83 -4.37
CA ARG A 99 -35.73 0.28 -5.04
C ARG A 99 -36.85 -0.24 -5.94
N SER A 100 -36.55 -1.23 -6.79
CA SER A 100 -37.53 -1.86 -7.68
C SER A 100 -38.72 -2.45 -6.90
N ARG A 101 -38.45 -3.22 -5.83
CA ARG A 101 -39.51 -3.76 -4.96
C ARG A 101 -40.39 -2.66 -4.37
N ARG A 102 -39.82 -1.53 -3.93
CA ARG A 102 -40.62 -0.43 -3.38
C ARG A 102 -41.56 0.15 -4.43
N GLY A 103 -41.06 0.42 -5.64
CA GLY A 103 -41.87 0.94 -6.74
C GLY A 103 -43.01 -0.01 -7.12
N ARG A 104 -42.73 -1.31 -7.20
CA ARG A 104 -43.72 -2.31 -7.65
C ARG A 104 -44.71 -2.76 -6.57
N LYS A 105 -44.29 -2.84 -5.30
CA LYS A 105 -45.06 -3.53 -4.24
C LYS A 105 -45.37 -2.68 -3.01
N LEU A 106 -44.82 -1.47 -2.89
CA LEU A 106 -44.96 -0.65 -1.68
C LEU A 106 -45.24 0.83 -2.02
N ARG A 107 -46.02 1.09 -3.08
CA ARG A 107 -46.29 2.44 -3.63
C ARG A 107 -46.78 3.43 -2.57
N TYR A 108 -47.68 3.01 -1.67
CA TYR A 108 -48.25 3.86 -0.62
C TYR A 108 -47.41 3.92 0.67
N ARG A 109 -46.36 3.10 0.80
CA ARG A 109 -45.55 3.04 2.02
C ARG A 109 -44.53 4.19 2.06
N LYS A 110 -44.77 5.18 2.93
CA LYS A 110 -43.86 6.32 3.14
C LYS A 110 -42.43 5.88 3.50
N PRO A 111 -41.38 6.54 2.97
CA PRO A 111 -39.98 6.25 3.32
C PRO A 111 -39.65 6.68 4.75
N ARG A 112 -39.10 5.75 5.55
CA ARG A 112 -38.68 6.02 6.94
C ARG A 112 -37.19 6.38 7.01
N PHE A 113 -36.85 7.63 6.67
CA PHE A 113 -35.47 8.12 6.72
C PHE A 113 -34.87 8.10 8.14
N LEU A 114 -35.71 8.27 9.16
CA LEU A 114 -35.32 8.29 10.56
C LEU A 114 -34.92 6.90 11.09
N ASN A 115 -35.38 5.81 10.47
CA ASN A 115 -35.10 4.43 10.92
C ASN A 115 -33.76 3.88 10.43
N ARG A 116 -32.84 4.76 10.01
CA ARG A 116 -31.49 4.37 9.53
C ARG A 116 -30.47 4.35 10.68
N ARG A 117 -30.81 3.74 11.82
CA ARG A 117 -29.90 3.60 12.99
C ARG A 117 -28.53 3.08 12.58
N ALA A 118 -28.51 2.06 11.71
CA ALA A 118 -27.27 1.50 11.20
C ALA A 118 -26.41 2.51 10.42
N SER A 119 -26.96 3.49 9.68
CA SER A 119 -26.15 4.47 8.95
C SER A 119 -25.62 5.60 9.80
N ARG A 120 -26.20 5.82 11.00
CA ARG A 120 -25.78 6.84 11.97
C ARG A 120 -24.89 6.28 13.08
N ALA A 121 -24.56 4.99 13.03
CA ALA A 121 -23.72 4.37 14.03
C ALA A 121 -22.33 5.02 14.05
N ILE A 122 -21.86 5.36 15.25
CA ILE A 122 -20.52 5.88 15.50
C ILE A 122 -19.50 4.81 15.01
N ASN A 123 -18.40 5.25 14.39
CA ASN A 123 -17.37 4.38 13.81
C ASN A 123 -17.84 3.45 12.67
N ARG A 124 -18.97 3.76 12.02
CA ARG A 124 -19.40 3.00 10.85
C ARG A 124 -18.44 3.20 9.68
N LEU A 125 -17.83 2.10 9.25
CA LEU A 125 -17.17 2.02 7.94
C LEU A 125 -18.13 1.48 6.87
N ALA A 126 -18.02 2.02 5.66
CA ALA A 126 -18.69 1.44 4.49
C ALA A 126 -18.19 0.00 4.28
N PRO A 127 -19.02 -0.95 3.82
CA PRO A 127 -18.62 -2.36 3.67
C PRO A 127 -17.35 -2.56 2.84
N SER A 128 -17.18 -1.80 1.76
CA SER A 128 -15.98 -1.82 0.92
C SER A 128 -14.72 -1.37 1.68
N VAL A 129 -14.81 -0.27 2.44
CA VAL A 129 -13.70 0.26 3.25
C VAL A 129 -13.38 -0.66 4.41
N LYS A 130 -14.40 -1.21 5.09
CA LYS A 130 -14.23 -2.22 6.15
C LYS A 130 -13.49 -3.45 5.62
N HIS A 131 -13.87 -3.95 4.44
CA HIS A 131 -13.17 -5.06 3.78
C HIS A 131 -11.70 -4.73 3.50
N LYS A 132 -11.41 -3.52 3.01
CA LYS A 132 -10.01 -3.07 2.79
C LYS A 132 -9.23 -3.14 4.11
N VAL A 133 -9.68 -2.46 5.16
CA VAL A 133 -9.00 -2.44 6.48
C VAL A 133 -8.78 -3.87 7.00
N LEU A 134 -9.83 -4.69 7.05
CA LEU A 134 -9.74 -6.06 7.57
C LEU A 134 -8.82 -6.96 6.74
N SER A 135 -8.70 -6.73 5.44
CA SER A 135 -7.80 -7.51 4.59
C SER A 135 -6.34 -7.21 4.90
N HIS A 136 -5.98 -5.94 5.14
CA HIS A 136 -4.63 -5.58 5.60
C HIS A 136 -4.31 -6.21 6.96
N LEU A 137 -5.27 -6.17 7.90
CA LEU A 137 -5.08 -6.78 9.22
C LEU A 137 -4.96 -8.30 9.18
N ARG A 138 -5.69 -8.96 8.27
CA ARG A 138 -5.56 -10.41 8.06
C ARG A 138 -4.19 -10.76 7.50
N GLU A 139 -3.70 -10.00 6.54
CA GLU A 139 -2.36 -10.18 5.98
C GLU A 139 -1.28 -9.96 7.05
N LYS A 140 -1.40 -8.90 7.86
CA LYS A 140 -0.54 -8.66 9.04
C LYS A 140 -0.49 -9.89 9.95
N LYS A 141 -1.66 -10.34 10.42
CA LYS A 141 -1.78 -11.50 11.32
C LYS A 141 -1.25 -12.79 10.71
N PHE A 142 -1.45 -12.97 9.41
CA PHE A 142 -0.93 -14.14 8.70
C PHE A 142 0.59 -14.17 8.71
N ILE A 143 1.24 -13.06 8.38
CA ILE A 143 2.71 -12.95 8.39
C ILE A 143 3.25 -13.13 9.81
N GLU A 144 2.62 -12.52 10.81
CA GLU A 144 2.98 -12.68 12.23
C GLU A 144 2.78 -14.12 12.74
N SER A 145 1.91 -14.91 12.10
CA SER A 145 1.74 -16.32 12.47
C SER A 145 2.88 -17.22 11.99
N ILE A 146 3.66 -16.79 10.99
CA ILE A 146 4.73 -17.59 10.37
C ILE A 146 6.13 -16.99 10.53
N LEU A 147 6.24 -15.69 10.82
CA LEU A 147 7.50 -14.97 10.97
C LEU A 147 7.53 -14.11 12.25
N PRO A 148 8.69 -14.01 12.92
CA PRO A 148 8.86 -13.17 14.09
C PRO A 148 9.06 -11.70 13.70
N VAL A 149 8.01 -11.04 13.22
CA VAL A 149 8.06 -9.61 12.83
C VAL A 149 8.31 -8.72 14.05
N SER A 150 9.35 -7.88 13.96
CA SER A 150 9.69 -6.88 14.99
C SER A 150 9.14 -5.50 14.66
N MET A 151 9.05 -5.17 13.37
CA MET A 151 8.66 -3.84 12.90
C MET A 151 7.79 -3.92 11.65
N TRP A 152 6.79 -3.05 11.58
CA TRP A 152 5.97 -2.83 10.38
C TRP A 152 6.20 -1.44 9.82
N ILE A 153 6.51 -1.36 8.52
CA ILE A 153 6.52 -0.11 7.76
C ILE A 153 5.37 -0.18 6.76
N VAL A 154 4.42 0.76 6.82
CA VAL A 154 3.19 0.70 6.01
C VAL A 154 3.04 1.98 5.19
N GLU A 155 2.91 1.84 3.88
CA GLU A 155 2.60 2.95 2.99
C GLU A 155 1.13 3.34 3.17
N THR A 156 0.85 4.42 3.90
CA THR A 156 -0.54 4.85 4.19
C THR A 156 -0.88 6.24 3.67
N ALA A 157 0.12 7.05 3.29
CA ALA A 157 -0.09 8.44 2.91
C ALA A 157 0.38 8.71 1.48
N SER A 158 -0.36 9.56 0.78
CA SER A 158 0.00 10.00 -0.57
C SER A 158 1.08 11.09 -0.54
N PHE A 159 0.98 12.03 0.41
CA PHE A 159 1.86 13.21 0.52
C PHE A 159 1.99 13.67 1.97
N ASP A 160 3.12 14.30 2.30
CA ASP A 160 3.33 15.03 3.56
C ASP A 160 3.03 16.52 3.34
N ILE A 161 1.81 16.94 3.65
CA ILE A 161 1.33 18.31 3.39
C ILE A 161 2.16 19.35 4.17
N HIS A 162 2.68 19.00 5.36
CA HIS A 162 3.44 19.91 6.20
C HIS A 162 4.86 20.16 5.66
N LYS A 163 5.54 19.14 5.12
CA LYS A 163 6.82 19.31 4.41
C LYS A 163 6.68 20.11 3.12
N ILE A 164 5.52 20.01 2.49
CA ILE A 164 5.20 20.67 1.24
C ILE A 164 4.97 22.18 1.42
N THR A 165 4.31 22.60 2.51
CA THR A 165 3.97 24.01 2.77
C THR A 165 5.06 24.78 3.53
N ASN A 166 5.92 24.09 4.30
CA ASN A 166 7.03 24.74 5.01
C ASN A 166 8.36 23.97 4.88
N PRO A 167 9.06 24.05 3.73
CA PRO A 167 10.31 23.33 3.50
C PRO A 167 11.47 23.77 4.40
N LYS A 168 11.36 24.91 5.10
CA LYS A 168 12.42 25.46 5.97
C LYS A 168 12.34 25.01 7.44
N GLY A 169 11.20 24.47 7.89
CA GLY A 169 10.95 24.18 9.32
C GLY A 169 11.26 22.75 9.79
N VAL A 170 11.68 21.85 8.89
CA VAL A 170 11.74 20.40 9.17
C VAL A 170 13.09 19.96 9.74
N SER A 171 14.10 20.83 9.73
CA SER A 171 15.46 20.50 10.18
C SER A 171 15.60 20.25 11.69
N LYS A 172 14.58 20.53 12.51
CA LYS A 172 14.62 20.31 13.97
C LYS A 172 13.71 19.18 14.50
N ALA A 173 12.68 18.74 13.76
CA ALA A 173 11.61 17.91 14.34
C ALA A 173 11.75 16.39 14.11
N LEU A 174 12.67 15.93 13.25
CA LEU A 174 12.93 14.51 13.01
C LEU A 174 14.42 14.23 13.22
N GLY A 175 14.79 13.82 14.43
CA GLY A 175 16.16 13.45 14.80
C GLY A 175 16.67 12.20 14.07
N LYS A 176 16.93 12.29 12.76
CA LYS A 176 17.63 11.26 11.97
C LYS A 176 18.68 11.95 11.08
N SER A 177 19.94 11.86 11.50
CA SER A 177 21.09 12.66 11.04
C SER A 177 21.85 12.12 9.82
N GLN A 178 21.38 11.07 9.13
CA GLN A 178 22.10 10.49 7.97
C GLN A 178 21.36 10.51 6.63
N SER A 179 20.09 10.91 6.56
CA SER A 179 19.33 11.01 5.29
C SER A 179 19.56 12.31 4.50
N TYR A 180 20.40 13.22 5.01
CA TYR A 180 20.47 14.61 4.54
C TYR A 180 21.07 14.81 3.14
N GLN A 181 21.84 13.86 2.60
CA GLN A 181 22.35 13.98 1.22
C GLN A 181 21.29 13.73 0.14
N LYS A 182 20.24 12.93 0.42
CA LYS A 182 19.16 12.61 -0.53
C LYS A 182 17.88 13.46 -0.34
N GLY A 183 17.81 14.23 0.76
CA GLY A 183 16.61 14.99 1.17
C GLY A 183 16.09 15.95 0.09
N ARG A 184 16.96 16.79 -0.49
CA ARG A 184 16.56 17.78 -1.52
C ARG A 184 15.91 17.16 -2.77
N MET A 185 16.41 16.02 -3.23
CA MET A 185 15.87 15.32 -4.40
C MET A 185 14.53 14.65 -4.09
N LEU A 186 14.43 14.03 -2.91
CA LEU A 186 13.19 13.45 -2.40
C LEU A 186 12.09 14.50 -2.21
N ASP A 187 12.44 15.68 -1.69
CA ASP A 187 11.51 16.79 -1.49
C ASP A 187 10.96 17.30 -2.82
N PHE A 188 11.83 17.51 -3.81
CA PHE A 188 11.41 17.92 -5.14
C PHE A 188 10.51 16.87 -5.82
N TYR A 189 10.83 15.59 -5.64
CA TYR A 189 10.03 14.49 -6.17
C TYR A 189 8.64 14.43 -5.53
N ASN A 190 8.55 14.59 -4.21
CA ASN A 190 7.31 14.67 -3.45
C ASN A 190 6.42 15.80 -3.97
N VAL A 191 6.99 17.01 -4.08
CA VAL A 191 6.29 18.19 -4.60
C VAL A 191 5.78 17.96 -6.02
N LYS A 192 6.60 17.38 -6.91
CA LYS A 192 6.22 17.07 -8.28
C LYS A 192 5.02 16.11 -8.33
N GLN A 193 5.05 15.02 -7.56
CA GLN A 193 3.94 14.06 -7.51
C GLN A 193 2.68 14.70 -6.91
N TYR A 194 2.83 15.56 -5.89
CA TYR A 194 1.71 16.29 -5.30
C TYR A 194 1.03 17.20 -6.32
N VAL A 195 1.80 17.98 -7.08
CA VAL A 195 1.28 18.90 -8.11
C VAL A 195 0.56 18.12 -9.22
N LEU A 196 1.13 17.03 -9.72
CA LEU A 196 0.49 16.15 -10.70
C LEU A 196 -0.85 15.62 -10.20
N ASN A 197 -0.90 15.17 -8.94
CA ASN A 197 -2.12 14.65 -8.34
C ASN A 197 -3.17 15.74 -8.07
N ARG A 198 -2.76 16.92 -7.56
CA ARG A 198 -3.60 18.12 -7.39
C ARG A 198 -4.29 18.48 -8.71
N ASP A 199 -3.51 18.42 -9.78
CA ASP A 199 -3.93 18.77 -11.14
C ASP A 199 -4.61 17.60 -11.88
N LYS A 200 -4.90 16.49 -11.19
CA LYS A 200 -5.62 15.31 -11.70
C LYS A 200 -4.96 14.66 -12.92
N TYR A 201 -3.63 14.73 -13.00
CA TYR A 201 -2.84 14.29 -14.15
C TYR A 201 -3.40 14.88 -15.46
N GLN A 202 -3.75 16.17 -15.42
CA GLN A 202 -4.23 16.94 -16.57
C GLN A 202 -3.36 18.17 -16.76
N CYS A 203 -3.07 18.47 -18.02
CA CYS A 203 -2.50 19.76 -18.37
C CYS A 203 -3.46 20.87 -17.92
N GLN A 204 -2.99 21.80 -17.09
CA GLN A 204 -3.84 22.86 -16.57
C GLN A 204 -4.13 23.96 -17.61
N MET A 205 -3.36 24.03 -18.70
CA MET A 205 -3.61 24.92 -19.83
C MET A 205 -4.67 24.36 -20.79
N CYS A 206 -4.48 23.14 -21.32
CA CYS A 206 -5.37 22.58 -22.35
C CYS A 206 -6.41 21.57 -21.83
N LYS A 207 -6.35 21.20 -20.54
CA LYS A 207 -7.23 20.24 -19.83
C LYS A 207 -7.29 18.82 -20.41
N LYS A 208 -6.45 18.47 -21.39
CA LYS A 208 -6.35 17.13 -21.99
C LYS A 208 -5.69 16.12 -21.02
N LYS A 209 -6.18 14.86 -21.05
CA LYS A 209 -5.74 13.73 -20.19
C LYS A 209 -4.88 12.66 -20.88
N LYS A 210 -5.09 12.43 -22.18
CA LYS A 210 -4.68 11.17 -22.82
C LYS A 210 -3.23 11.20 -23.28
N ASP A 211 -2.44 10.25 -22.77
CA ASP A 211 -1.15 9.75 -23.29
C ASP A 211 -0.07 10.77 -23.63
N LEU A 212 -0.07 11.91 -22.92
CA LEU A 212 0.95 12.93 -23.07
C LEU A 212 1.90 12.89 -21.87
N LYS A 213 3.21 12.96 -22.13
CA LYS A 213 4.22 13.15 -21.08
C LYS A 213 3.91 14.47 -20.37
N LEU A 214 3.61 14.38 -19.06
CA LEU A 214 3.26 15.54 -18.23
C LEU A 214 4.49 16.05 -17.47
N HIS A 215 4.67 17.35 -17.51
CA HIS A 215 5.74 18.08 -16.85
C HIS A 215 5.17 18.98 -15.77
N VAL A 216 5.94 19.18 -14.70
CA VAL A 216 5.62 20.15 -13.65
C VAL A 216 6.47 21.38 -13.94
N HIS A 217 5.80 22.48 -14.26
CA HIS A 217 6.38 23.75 -14.65
C HIS A 217 6.24 24.79 -13.54
N HIS A 218 7.18 25.73 -13.46
CA HIS A 218 7.12 26.84 -12.51
C HIS A 218 6.26 27.99 -13.05
N ILE A 219 5.20 28.37 -12.33
CA ILE A 219 4.31 29.49 -12.68
C ILE A 219 5.10 30.80 -12.75
N LYS A 220 5.89 31.12 -11.72
CA LYS A 220 7.00 32.08 -11.75
C LYS A 220 8.25 31.30 -12.11
N PHE A 221 8.82 31.59 -13.29
CA PHE A 221 9.96 30.88 -13.85
C PHE A 221 11.14 30.84 -12.87
N ARG A 222 11.91 29.75 -12.92
CA ARG A 222 13.10 29.58 -12.07
C ARG A 222 14.16 30.65 -12.31
N SER A 223 14.31 31.11 -13.56
CA SER A 223 15.18 32.24 -13.93
C SER A 223 14.77 33.56 -13.28
N ASN A 224 13.49 33.71 -12.93
CA ASN A 224 12.95 34.88 -12.22
C ASN A 224 12.81 34.62 -10.71
N SER A 225 13.65 33.76 -10.12
CA SER A 225 13.60 33.39 -8.69
C SER A 225 12.31 32.69 -8.24
N GLY A 226 11.72 31.88 -9.12
CA GLY A 226 10.59 31.01 -8.79
C GLY A 226 10.92 29.96 -7.73
N SER A 227 10.06 29.82 -6.72
CA SER A 227 10.23 28.79 -5.67
C SER A 227 9.75 27.41 -6.16
N ASN A 228 10.25 26.34 -5.53
CA ASN A 228 9.71 24.98 -5.71
C ASN A 228 8.48 24.73 -4.83
N SER A 229 7.82 25.76 -4.28
CA SER A 229 6.56 25.56 -3.56
C SER A 229 5.50 25.06 -4.55
N PRO A 230 4.62 24.12 -4.18
CA PRO A 230 3.53 23.67 -5.04
C PRO A 230 2.65 24.79 -5.56
N ASP A 231 2.51 25.88 -4.80
CA ASP A 231 1.72 27.04 -5.20
C ASP A 231 2.32 27.74 -6.43
N ASN A 232 3.64 27.60 -6.61
CA ASN A 232 4.37 28.08 -7.77
C ASN A 232 4.55 27.01 -8.86
N LEU A 233 3.91 25.85 -8.75
CA LEU A 233 4.08 24.75 -9.68
C LEU A 233 2.75 24.34 -10.33
N VAL A 234 2.82 23.89 -11.58
CA VAL A 234 1.63 23.52 -12.36
C VAL A 234 1.92 22.40 -13.35
N THR A 235 0.95 21.52 -13.57
CA THR A 235 1.05 20.39 -14.50
C THR A 235 0.71 20.82 -15.93
N LEU A 236 1.60 20.55 -16.88
CA LEU A 236 1.45 20.84 -18.30
C LEU A 236 1.82 19.63 -19.16
N CYS A 237 1.21 19.50 -20.34
CA CYS A 237 1.74 18.60 -21.38
C CYS A 237 2.94 19.23 -22.07
N GLU A 238 3.82 18.41 -22.64
CA GLU A 238 5.03 18.83 -23.37
C GLU A 238 4.76 19.99 -24.36
N THR A 239 3.74 19.87 -25.20
CA THR A 239 3.38 20.94 -26.16
C THR A 239 2.97 22.26 -25.50
N CYS A 240 2.28 22.24 -24.37
CA CYS A 240 1.91 23.47 -23.64
C CYS A 240 3.09 24.00 -22.81
N HIS A 241 3.94 23.11 -22.32
CA HIS A 241 5.17 23.44 -21.61
C HIS A 241 6.12 24.22 -22.53
N ASP A 242 6.38 23.69 -23.73
CA ASP A 242 7.30 24.32 -24.69
C ASP A 242 6.75 25.62 -25.24
N LYS A 243 5.43 25.70 -25.49
CA LYS A 243 4.77 26.96 -25.86
C LYS A 243 5.00 28.03 -24.81
N LEU A 244 4.87 27.71 -23.52
CA LEU A 244 5.10 28.67 -22.44
C LEU A 244 6.54 29.17 -22.37
N HIS A 245 7.53 28.34 -22.70
CA HIS A 245 8.92 28.77 -22.80
C HIS A 245 9.21 29.63 -24.05
N LYS A 246 8.37 29.53 -25.09
CA LYS A 246 8.50 30.29 -26.35
C LYS A 246 7.73 31.63 -26.35
N LEU A 247 6.85 31.87 -25.37
CA LEU A 247 6.09 33.13 -25.27
C LEU A 247 6.98 34.29 -24.77
N LYS A 248 6.66 35.51 -25.20
CA LYS A 248 7.27 36.73 -24.66
C LYS A 248 6.89 36.90 -23.19
N LYS A 249 7.78 37.53 -22.41
CA LYS A 249 7.74 37.60 -20.92
C LYS A 249 6.37 38.02 -20.36
N GLU A 250 5.71 39.00 -20.98
CA GLU A 250 4.42 39.55 -20.56
C GLU A 250 3.22 38.59 -20.79
N GLU A 251 3.26 37.80 -21.87
CA GLU A 251 2.21 36.84 -22.21
C GLU A 251 2.28 35.58 -21.35
N ALA A 252 3.50 35.19 -20.98
CA ALA A 252 3.76 34.13 -20.02
C ALA A 252 3.20 34.49 -18.63
N GLU A 253 3.38 35.74 -18.17
CA GLU A 253 2.86 36.19 -16.87
C GLU A 253 1.32 36.21 -16.80
N LYS A 254 0.63 36.64 -17.88
CA LYS A 254 -0.84 36.58 -17.96
C LYS A 254 -1.35 35.13 -17.91
N SER A 255 -0.68 34.23 -18.63
CA SER A 255 -0.99 32.80 -18.64
C SER A 255 -0.78 32.16 -17.26
N SER A 256 0.30 32.53 -16.58
CA SER A 256 0.63 32.09 -15.21
C SER A 256 -0.41 32.52 -14.17
N LYS A 257 -0.95 33.76 -14.25
CA LYS A 257 -2.03 34.23 -13.37
C LYS A 257 -3.34 33.45 -13.57
N LYS A 258 -3.66 33.04 -14.80
CA LYS A 258 -4.84 32.21 -15.13
C LYS A 258 -4.72 30.80 -14.55
N LEU A 259 -3.51 30.25 -14.51
CA LEU A 259 -3.21 28.93 -13.96
C LEU A 259 -3.37 28.87 -12.42
N GLN A 260 -2.99 29.94 -11.70
CA GLN A 260 -3.15 30.01 -10.24
C GLN A 260 -4.61 29.88 -9.79
N LYS A 261 -5.57 30.50 -10.50
CA LYS A 261 -7.00 30.44 -10.16
C LYS A 261 -7.64 29.06 -10.38
N SER A 262 -7.04 28.21 -11.23
CA SER A 262 -7.55 26.87 -11.54
C SER A 262 -7.19 25.79 -10.51
N ALA A 263 -6.15 26.01 -9.70
CA ALA A 263 -5.59 24.99 -8.81
C ALA A 263 -6.41 24.74 -7.53
N GLN A 264 -7.42 25.57 -7.23
CA GLN A 264 -8.13 25.60 -5.94
C GLN A 264 -9.40 24.72 -5.81
N LYS A 265 -9.73 23.81 -6.76
CA LYS A 265 -11.00 23.05 -6.72
C LYS A 265 -10.91 21.51 -6.58
N GLN A 266 -11.32 21.07 -5.38
CA GLN A 266 -11.95 19.79 -4.96
C GLN A 266 -11.20 18.45 -5.15
N THR A 267 -11.20 17.64 -4.08
CA THR A 267 -10.88 16.20 -4.10
C THR A 267 -11.88 15.34 -3.30
N LYS A 268 -12.65 14.48 -3.99
CA LYS A 268 -13.50 13.40 -3.39
C LYS A 268 -12.77 12.06 -3.24
N HIS A 269 -11.64 11.87 -3.95
CA HIS A 269 -10.89 10.61 -3.97
C HIS A 269 -9.90 10.44 -2.79
N ALA A 270 -9.45 11.55 -2.19
CA ALA A 270 -8.55 11.54 -1.05
C ALA A 270 -9.18 10.90 0.21
N THR A 271 -10.51 11.01 0.34
CA THR A 271 -11.23 10.63 1.56
C THR A 271 -11.17 9.13 1.87
N GLU A 272 -11.22 8.24 0.87
CA GLU A 272 -11.13 6.79 1.12
C GLU A 272 -9.75 6.37 1.64
N VAL A 273 -8.69 6.94 1.07
CA VAL A 273 -7.30 6.65 1.47
C VAL A 273 -7.02 7.23 2.86
N SER A 274 -7.52 8.43 3.16
CA SER A 274 -7.42 9.02 4.50
C SER A 274 -8.15 8.21 5.57
N ILE A 275 -9.32 7.64 5.27
CA ILE A 275 -10.02 6.75 6.20
C ILE A 275 -9.22 5.46 6.41
N LEU A 276 -8.71 4.84 5.34
CA LEU A 276 -7.89 3.63 5.43
C LEU A 276 -6.65 3.88 6.30
N ARG A 277 -5.91 4.96 6.01
CA ARG A 277 -4.79 5.44 6.82
C ARG A 277 -5.18 5.51 8.29
N SER A 278 -6.15 6.35 8.64
CA SER A 278 -6.56 6.56 10.04
C SER A 278 -6.89 5.25 10.77
N GLN A 279 -7.56 4.31 10.09
CA GLN A 279 -7.88 3.01 10.67
C GLN A 279 -6.65 2.12 10.83
N LEU A 280 -5.74 2.09 9.85
CA LEU A 280 -4.50 1.33 9.96
C LEU A 280 -3.59 1.90 11.04
N CYS A 281 -3.43 3.23 11.13
CA CYS A 281 -2.67 3.88 12.21
C CYS A 281 -3.21 3.49 13.59
N LYS A 282 -4.54 3.47 13.76
CA LYS A 282 -5.18 3.03 15.01
C LYS A 282 -4.90 1.56 15.32
N HIS A 283 -5.00 0.68 14.33
CA HIS A 283 -4.83 -0.76 14.56
C HIS A 283 -3.36 -1.20 14.68
N PHE A 284 -2.43 -0.52 14.01
CA PHE A 284 -1.01 -0.80 14.12
C PHE A 284 -0.37 -0.08 15.31
N GLY A 285 -0.85 1.11 15.67
CA GLY A 285 -0.35 1.91 16.80
C GLY A 285 -0.96 1.59 18.15
N ASN A 286 -1.86 0.59 18.25
CA ASN A 286 -2.35 0.14 19.55
C ASN A 286 -1.21 -0.50 20.35
N ILE A 287 -0.99 0.03 21.54
CA ILE A 287 0.13 -0.19 22.48
C ILE A 287 0.31 -1.67 22.90
N GLU A 288 -0.72 -2.51 22.79
CA GLU A 288 -0.62 -3.95 23.13
C GLU A 288 0.19 -4.78 22.12
N SER A 289 0.46 -4.24 20.93
CA SER A 289 1.33 -4.86 19.93
C SER A 289 2.77 -4.47 20.26
N SER A 290 3.57 -5.42 20.76
CA SER A 290 5.00 -5.25 21.07
C SER A 290 5.89 -4.95 19.84
N GLN A 291 5.30 -4.59 18.70
CA GLN A 291 5.94 -4.34 17.43
C GLN A 291 5.97 -2.84 17.14
N ALA A 292 7.13 -2.35 16.68
CA ALA A 292 7.26 -0.97 16.22
C ALA A 292 6.48 -0.76 14.91
N PHE A 293 5.86 0.39 14.77
CA PHE A 293 5.10 0.77 13.57
C PHE A 293 5.60 2.11 13.03
N GLU A 294 5.95 2.14 11.75
CA GLU A 294 6.30 3.35 11.01
C GLU A 294 5.41 3.51 9.78
N GLU A 295 5.07 4.76 9.48
CA GLU A 295 4.34 5.13 8.28
C GLU A 295 5.31 5.57 7.19
N THR A 296 5.03 5.18 5.95
CA THR A 296 5.73 5.72 4.78
C THR A 296 4.75 6.23 3.73
N PHE A 297 5.31 6.89 2.71
CA PHE A 297 4.57 7.61 1.68
C PHE A 297 4.85 7.03 0.30
N GLY A 298 3.84 7.03 -0.57
CA GLY A 298 3.99 6.38 -1.88
C GLY A 298 5.02 7.01 -2.81
N TYR A 299 5.28 8.31 -2.69
CA TYR A 299 6.35 8.96 -3.45
C TYR A 299 7.75 8.47 -3.02
N ILE A 300 7.91 8.10 -1.74
CA ILE A 300 9.15 7.56 -1.18
C ILE A 300 9.39 6.15 -1.74
N THR A 301 8.38 5.30 -1.69
CA THR A 301 8.41 3.96 -2.28
C THR A 301 8.79 4.03 -3.75
N LYS A 302 8.16 4.94 -4.50
CA LYS A 302 8.44 5.14 -5.93
C LYS A 302 9.87 5.61 -6.20
N PHE A 303 10.38 6.59 -5.45
CA PHE A 303 11.77 7.06 -5.58
C PHE A 303 12.78 5.93 -5.31
N ASN A 304 12.56 5.14 -4.25
CA ASN A 304 13.42 4.02 -3.94
C ASN A 304 13.39 2.92 -5.00
N ARG A 305 12.21 2.64 -5.56
CA ARG A 305 12.05 1.67 -6.65
C ARG A 305 12.79 2.10 -7.91
N GLU A 306 12.69 3.38 -8.28
CA GLU A 306 13.39 3.97 -9.43
C GLU A 306 14.90 3.95 -9.22
N ASN A 307 15.41 4.34 -8.04
CA ASN A 307 16.85 4.29 -7.74
C ASN A 307 17.44 2.88 -7.75
N LYS A 308 16.63 1.86 -7.43
CA LYS A 308 17.04 0.45 -7.45
C LYS A 308 16.78 -0.23 -8.80
N ASN A 309 16.29 0.49 -9.81
CA ASN A 309 15.91 -0.03 -11.13
C ASN A 309 14.97 -1.25 -11.08
N LEU A 310 14.01 -1.23 -10.14
CA LEU A 310 13.09 -2.34 -9.92
C LEU A 310 11.76 -2.17 -10.67
N PRO A 311 11.16 -3.24 -11.23
CA PRO A 311 9.90 -3.16 -11.96
C PRO A 311 8.73 -2.80 -11.02
N LYS A 312 7.69 -2.18 -11.59
CA LYS A 312 6.51 -1.79 -10.81
C LYS A 312 5.67 -3.01 -10.46
N ALA A 313 5.61 -3.37 -9.18
CA ALA A 313 4.66 -4.35 -8.66
C ALA A 313 4.45 -4.12 -7.15
N HIS A 314 3.23 -4.28 -6.65
CA HIS A 314 2.91 -4.05 -5.24
C HIS A 314 3.79 -4.82 -4.22
N HIS A 315 4.22 -6.06 -4.52
CA HIS A 315 5.12 -6.80 -3.62
C HIS A 315 6.55 -6.25 -3.66
N ILE A 316 6.97 -5.69 -4.79
CA ILE A 316 8.26 -5.01 -4.95
C ILE A 316 8.22 -3.67 -4.24
N ASP A 317 7.11 -2.93 -4.36
CA ASP A 317 6.86 -1.72 -3.59
C ASP A 317 6.94 -2.03 -2.07
N ALA A 318 6.35 -3.15 -1.60
CA ALA A 318 6.50 -3.61 -0.22
C ALA A 318 7.95 -3.96 0.19
N ILE A 319 8.76 -4.51 -0.72
CA ILE A 319 10.21 -4.71 -0.49
C ILE A 319 10.93 -3.37 -0.34
N CYS A 320 10.63 -2.41 -1.22
CA CYS A 320 11.18 -1.06 -1.17
C CYS A 320 10.83 -0.35 0.14
N ILE A 321 9.61 -0.56 0.65
CA ILE A 321 9.13 -0.05 1.94
C ILE A 321 9.95 -0.66 3.09
N ALA A 322 10.11 -2.00 3.12
CA ALA A 322 10.83 -2.70 4.18
C ALA A 322 12.36 -2.49 4.15
N THR A 323 12.92 -1.87 3.09
CA THR A 323 14.37 -1.65 2.91
C THR A 323 14.77 -0.19 2.98
N TRP A 324 13.94 0.66 3.59
CA TRP A 324 14.13 2.11 3.68
C TRP A 324 15.53 2.53 4.17
N GLU A 325 16.07 1.85 5.20
CA GLU A 325 17.37 2.21 5.81
C GLU A 325 18.51 1.20 5.50
N LYS A 326 18.21 0.00 4.98
CA LYS A 326 19.19 -1.11 4.88
C LYS A 326 19.46 -1.51 3.43
N GLU A 327 20.74 -1.69 3.08
CA GLU A 327 21.15 -2.22 1.77
C GLU A 327 20.58 -3.62 1.51
N LEU A 328 20.03 -3.82 0.31
CA LEU A 328 19.57 -5.12 -0.17
C LEU A 328 20.78 -5.90 -0.69
N ARG A 329 21.18 -6.98 0.00
CA ARG A 329 22.30 -7.84 -0.42
C ARG A 329 21.90 -8.88 -1.48
N CYS A 330 20.62 -9.16 -1.65
CA CYS A 330 20.13 -10.12 -2.65
C CYS A 330 18.74 -9.73 -3.16
N ILE A 331 18.68 -9.23 -4.40
CA ILE A 331 17.42 -9.08 -5.17
C ILE A 331 17.14 -10.37 -5.97
N ILE A 332 18.15 -11.21 -6.18
CA ILE A 332 18.08 -12.32 -7.13
C ILE A 332 17.81 -13.65 -6.42
N LYS A 333 16.52 -13.96 -6.29
CA LYS A 333 15.86 -15.29 -6.31
C LYS A 333 14.65 -15.28 -5.37
N ILE A 334 13.46 -15.15 -5.95
CA ILE A 334 12.32 -16.08 -5.87
C ILE A 334 11.21 -15.46 -6.74
N ILE A 335 11.18 -15.87 -8.01
CA ILE A 335 9.96 -15.91 -8.81
C ILE A 335 9.18 -17.14 -8.33
N LEU A 336 7.84 -17.02 -8.32
CA LEU A 336 6.83 -18.01 -7.93
C LEU A 336 6.55 -18.17 -6.43
N GLN A 337 5.59 -17.39 -5.94
CA GLN A 337 4.42 -17.98 -5.29
C GLN A 337 3.19 -17.07 -5.44
N ILE A 338 2.78 -16.84 -6.69
CA ILE A 338 1.42 -16.38 -6.99
C ILE A 338 0.50 -17.58 -6.71
N PHE A 339 -0.03 -17.69 -5.49
CA PHE A 339 -1.24 -18.48 -5.30
C PHE A 339 -2.42 -17.53 -5.47
N PHE A 340 -3.01 -17.62 -6.67
CA PHE A 340 -4.39 -17.28 -6.90
C PHE A 340 -5.24 -17.84 -5.75
N LEU A 341 -5.96 -16.94 -5.08
CA LEU A 341 -6.97 -17.24 -4.07
C LEU A 341 -8.33 -17.58 -4.70
N GLU A 342 -8.35 -17.86 -6.00
CA GLU A 342 -9.53 -18.26 -6.77
C GLU A 342 -9.11 -19.46 -7.63
N ASP A 343 -9.91 -20.53 -7.66
CA ASP A 343 -9.84 -21.71 -8.56
C ASP A 343 -9.14 -23.04 -8.20
N VAL A 344 -8.79 -23.34 -6.94
CA VAL A 344 -8.48 -24.76 -6.54
C VAL A 344 -9.42 -25.29 -5.46
N PHE A 345 -10.56 -24.62 -5.26
CA PHE A 345 -11.57 -24.98 -4.25
C PHE A 345 -12.60 -26.02 -4.73
N GLN A 346 -12.47 -26.59 -5.94
CA GLN A 346 -13.46 -27.56 -6.47
C GLN A 346 -12.91 -28.89 -7.03
N ARG A 347 -11.58 -29.10 -7.13
CA ARG A 347 -11.04 -30.35 -7.74
C ARG A 347 -10.17 -31.24 -6.85
N ALA A 348 -9.94 -30.88 -5.59
CA ALA A 348 -9.13 -31.70 -4.66
C ALA A 348 -9.90 -32.26 -3.46
N ILE A 349 -11.23 -32.08 -3.42
CA ILE A 349 -12.13 -32.70 -2.44
C ILE A 349 -12.86 -33.93 -3.04
N ILE A 350 -12.82 -34.13 -4.37
CA ILE A 350 -13.48 -35.28 -5.01
C ILE A 350 -12.57 -36.53 -5.08
N ASN A 351 -11.24 -36.41 -5.02
CA ASN A 351 -10.34 -37.57 -5.19
C ASN A 351 -9.67 -38.05 -3.89
N LYS A 352 -10.33 -37.90 -2.73
CA LYS A 352 -9.86 -38.49 -1.46
C LYS A 352 -10.93 -39.19 -0.63
N GLU A 353 -12.13 -39.39 -1.16
CA GLU A 353 -13.15 -40.25 -0.56
C GLU A 353 -13.19 -41.67 -1.17
N GLU A 354 -12.35 -41.99 -2.17
CA GLU A 354 -12.33 -43.31 -2.83
C GLU A 354 -11.17 -44.24 -2.44
N VAL A 355 -10.36 -43.93 -1.42
CA VAL A 355 -9.23 -44.80 -0.99
C VAL A 355 -9.36 -45.25 0.47
N PHE A 356 -10.58 -45.30 1.01
CA PHE A 356 -10.85 -45.87 2.34
C PHE A 356 -12.02 -46.86 2.36
N VAL A 357 -12.31 -47.46 1.20
CA VAL A 357 -13.11 -48.68 1.07
C VAL A 357 -12.36 -49.56 0.06
N ARG A 358 -11.95 -50.76 0.50
CA ARG A 358 -11.08 -51.75 -0.20
C ARG A 358 -9.58 -51.61 0.08
N ASN A 359 -9.17 -52.00 1.29
CA ASN A 359 -8.54 -53.31 1.56
C ASN A 359 -8.32 -53.46 3.06
#